data_AF-A0A3D0IAZ4-F1
#
_entry.id   AF-A0A3D0IAZ4-F1
#
_cell.length_a   1.000
_cell.length_b   1.000
_cell.length_c   1.000
_cell.angle_alpha   90.00
_cell.angle_beta   90.00
_cell.angle_gamma   90.00
#
_symmetry.space_group_name_H-M   'P 1'
#
loop_
_entity.id
_entity.type
_entity.pdbx_description
1 polymer ?
#
loop_
_entity_poly.entity_id
_entity_poly.type
_entity_poly.pdbx_seq_one_letter_code
_entity_poly.pdbx_strand_id
1 'polypeptide(L)'
;MSAAQVPTPAEVASAFRFQAQGCRDTGSALYAQLLDAAAEDTERGGVVARLVADWSGHPVLDALGLRLLGGIHRMVLAGSAPRLAPYYPSVGGVADAAALWPELVALMEERFEEVRAALRERVQTNEVARAAALLPGFLRIAARTGLQLRLLELGSSAGLLQFADRYRYELGPHRWGSEASRVKIRAEWDGPAPDLAAKLEVASRLGCDPNPLETGDPAVALRLQSFVWPEQLERMALLRAAIGFAQGARPRIEPIGAARFLARELAEPVRGVATVVFHSVVWWYIPEAERAEIVRLVEEAGARAAADAPLAWLRLEGATTREAEIRLSLWPGGADGLLGTAHYHGRWVRWAGAGS
;
A
#
# COMPACT_ATOMS: atom_id res chain seq x y z
N MET A 1 18.44 -23.48 3.73
CA MET A 1 17.13 -23.16 3.14
C MET A 1 16.27 -24.40 3.31
N SER A 2 15.31 -24.38 4.23
CA SER A 2 14.35 -25.49 4.38
C SER A 2 13.59 -25.66 3.07
N ALA A 3 13.41 -26.88 2.58
CA ALA A 3 12.51 -27.14 1.47
C ALA A 3 11.15 -26.53 1.84
N ALA A 4 10.58 -25.72 0.96
CA ALA A 4 9.29 -25.09 1.22
C ALA A 4 8.24 -26.21 1.31
N GLN A 5 7.79 -26.48 2.54
CA GLN A 5 6.85 -27.56 2.82
C GLN A 5 5.47 -27.12 2.34
N VAL A 6 4.82 -27.96 1.52
CA VAL A 6 3.41 -27.77 1.16
C VAL A 6 2.60 -27.76 2.45
N PRO A 7 1.84 -26.67 2.74
CA PRO A 7 1.05 -26.59 3.95
C PRO A 7 -0.10 -27.59 3.89
N THR A 8 -0.42 -28.16 5.03
CA THR A 8 -1.58 -29.04 5.20
C THR A 8 -2.89 -28.27 4.98
N PRO A 9 -3.99 -28.96 4.63
CA PRO A 9 -5.30 -28.32 4.54
C PRO A 9 -5.71 -27.57 5.82
N ALA A 10 -5.35 -28.09 6.99
CA ALA A 10 -5.62 -27.45 8.28
C ALA A 10 -4.84 -26.12 8.45
N GLU A 11 -3.58 -26.06 8.01
CA GLU A 11 -2.78 -24.83 8.05
C GLU A 11 -3.34 -23.77 7.09
N VAL A 12 -3.79 -24.17 5.90
CA VAL A 12 -4.45 -23.25 4.94
C VAL A 12 -5.77 -22.73 5.51
N ALA A 13 -6.62 -23.62 6.05
CA ALA A 13 -7.90 -23.23 6.66
C ALA A 13 -7.69 -22.27 7.85
N SER A 14 -6.71 -22.55 8.70
CA SER A 14 -6.31 -21.65 9.80
C SER A 14 -5.88 -20.26 9.28
N ALA A 15 -5.09 -20.22 8.21
CA ALA A 15 -4.68 -18.96 7.60
C ALA A 15 -5.85 -18.17 6.99
N PHE A 16 -6.85 -18.85 6.41
CA PHE A 16 -8.04 -18.20 5.90
C PHE A 16 -8.89 -17.59 7.02
N ARG A 17 -9.07 -18.31 8.15
CA ARG A 17 -9.76 -17.77 9.33
C ARG A 17 -9.01 -16.59 9.96
N PHE A 18 -7.68 -16.66 10.00
CA PHE A 18 -6.85 -15.53 10.43
C PHE A 18 -7.08 -14.31 9.54
N GLN A 19 -7.08 -14.49 8.22
CA GLN A 19 -7.36 -13.41 7.27
C GLN A 19 -8.81 -12.90 7.38
N ALA A 20 -9.77 -13.79 7.65
CA ALA A 20 -11.18 -13.45 7.87
C ALA A 20 -11.34 -12.52 9.06
N GLN A 21 -10.63 -12.78 10.16
CA GLN A 21 -10.61 -11.87 11.31
C GLN A 21 -10.05 -10.50 10.93
N GLY A 22 -8.95 -10.45 10.18
CA GLY A 22 -8.42 -9.19 9.65
C GLY A 22 -9.43 -8.42 8.78
N CYS A 23 -10.26 -9.14 8.00
CA CYS A 23 -11.36 -8.54 7.23
C CYS A 23 -12.47 -7.96 8.12
N ARG A 24 -12.86 -8.64 9.19
CA ARG A 24 -13.81 -8.10 10.19
C ARG A 24 -13.27 -6.81 10.81
N ASP A 25 -12.02 -6.83 11.23
CA ASP A 25 -11.38 -5.72 11.96
C ASP A 25 -11.17 -4.47 11.08
N THR A 26 -11.11 -4.64 9.75
CA THR A 26 -10.78 -3.54 8.83
C THR A 26 -11.89 -3.22 7.82
N GLY A 27 -13.07 -3.80 7.99
CA GLY A 27 -14.32 -3.34 7.38
C GLY A 27 -14.73 -4.05 6.10
N SER A 28 -14.63 -5.38 6.04
CA SER A 28 -15.34 -6.18 5.03
C SER A 28 -15.97 -7.43 5.64
N ALA A 29 -17.29 -7.35 5.83
CA ALA A 29 -18.07 -8.49 6.31
C ALA A 29 -18.22 -9.57 5.24
N LEU A 30 -18.28 -9.17 3.96
CA LEU A 30 -18.36 -10.09 2.82
C LEU A 30 -17.11 -10.97 2.75
N TYR A 31 -15.91 -10.38 2.66
CA TYR A 31 -14.67 -11.17 2.56
C TYR A 31 -14.44 -12.02 3.80
N ALA A 32 -14.77 -11.53 4.99
CA ALA A 32 -14.65 -12.33 6.21
C ALA A 32 -15.48 -13.63 6.11
N GLN A 33 -16.75 -13.55 5.73
CA GLN A 33 -17.62 -14.72 5.60
C GLN A 33 -17.18 -15.65 4.45
N LEU A 34 -16.74 -15.09 3.32
CA LEU A 34 -16.22 -15.89 2.20
C LEU A 34 -14.95 -16.65 2.57
N LEU A 35 -14.07 -16.05 3.39
CA LEU A 35 -12.86 -16.71 3.88
C LEU A 35 -13.16 -17.80 4.91
N ASP A 36 -14.15 -17.59 5.79
CA ASP A 36 -14.62 -18.64 6.70
C ASP A 36 -15.17 -19.83 5.89
N ALA A 37 -16.00 -19.58 4.88
CA ALA A 37 -16.53 -20.62 4.00
C ALA A 37 -15.43 -21.34 3.19
N ALA A 38 -14.42 -20.60 2.70
CA ALA A 38 -13.26 -21.18 2.03
C ALA A 38 -12.40 -22.04 2.96
N ALA A 39 -12.29 -21.68 4.24
CA ALA A 39 -11.59 -22.49 5.24
C ALA A 39 -12.32 -23.83 5.46
N GLU A 40 -13.64 -23.80 5.60
CA GLU A 40 -14.43 -25.01 5.74
C GLU A 40 -14.41 -25.90 4.48
N ASP A 41 -14.46 -25.31 3.29
CA ASP A 41 -14.32 -26.03 2.03
C ASP A 41 -12.95 -26.72 1.93
N THR A 42 -11.89 -26.04 2.37
CA THR A 42 -10.54 -26.59 2.44
C THR A 42 -10.48 -27.83 3.34
N GLU A 43 -11.10 -27.78 4.53
CA GLU A 43 -11.15 -28.90 5.47
C GLU A 43 -11.98 -30.08 4.97
N ARG A 44 -13.05 -29.82 4.21
CA ARG A 44 -13.90 -30.86 3.59
C ARG A 44 -13.31 -31.44 2.30
N GLY A 45 -12.19 -30.94 1.81
CA GLY A 45 -11.58 -31.40 0.55
C GLY A 45 -12.31 -30.91 -0.70
N GLY A 46 -12.97 -29.76 -0.63
CA GLY A 46 -13.72 -29.15 -1.74
C GLY A 46 -12.85 -28.49 -2.81
N VAL A 47 -13.47 -27.62 -3.63
CA VAL A 47 -12.80 -26.97 -4.77
C VAL A 47 -11.62 -26.09 -4.32
N VAL A 48 -11.74 -25.43 -3.18
CA VAL A 48 -10.69 -24.58 -2.62
C VAL A 48 -9.52 -25.43 -2.16
N ALA A 49 -9.78 -26.57 -1.51
CA ALA A 49 -8.73 -27.54 -1.14
C ALA A 49 -7.92 -27.96 -2.37
N ARG A 50 -8.60 -28.23 -3.49
CA ARG A 50 -7.97 -28.60 -4.76
C ARG A 50 -7.22 -27.42 -5.39
N LEU A 51 -7.73 -26.19 -5.33
CA LEU A 51 -7.08 -25.01 -5.88
C LEU A 51 -5.74 -24.71 -5.18
N VAL A 52 -5.65 -24.96 -3.87
CA VAL A 52 -4.46 -24.64 -3.05
C VAL A 52 -3.54 -25.84 -2.81
N ALA A 53 -3.85 -27.01 -3.36
CA ALA A 53 -3.15 -28.26 -3.06
C ALA A 53 -1.64 -28.26 -3.39
N ASP A 54 -1.21 -27.50 -4.41
CA ASP A 54 0.19 -27.34 -4.81
C ASP A 54 0.83 -26.04 -4.30
N TRP A 55 0.14 -25.31 -3.41
CA TRP A 55 0.71 -24.12 -2.81
C TRP A 55 1.95 -24.50 -1.99
N SER A 56 3.08 -23.88 -2.28
CA SER A 56 4.35 -24.16 -1.58
C SER A 56 4.85 -22.97 -0.76
N GLY A 57 4.09 -21.88 -0.70
CA GLY A 57 4.38 -20.70 0.12
C GLY A 57 3.77 -20.78 1.51
N HIS A 58 3.97 -19.74 2.31
CA HIS A 58 3.37 -19.63 3.66
C HIS A 58 1.99 -18.97 3.57
N PRO A 59 0.87 -19.66 3.84
CA PRO A 59 -0.48 -19.14 3.53
C PRO A 59 -0.83 -17.78 4.14
N VAL A 60 -0.40 -17.53 5.39
CA VAL A 60 -0.58 -16.22 6.05
C VAL A 60 0.30 -15.14 5.43
N LEU A 61 1.62 -15.34 5.38
CA LEU A 61 2.57 -14.33 4.87
C LEU A 61 2.35 -14.00 3.39
N ASP A 62 1.89 -14.98 2.61
CA ASP A 62 1.54 -14.78 1.20
C ASP A 62 0.13 -14.22 0.97
N ALA A 63 -0.66 -14.07 2.04
CA ALA A 63 -2.05 -13.65 2.01
C ALA A 63 -2.91 -14.48 1.03
N LEU A 64 -2.77 -15.81 1.07
CA LEU A 64 -3.34 -16.73 0.09
C LEU A 64 -4.85 -16.54 -0.10
N GLY A 65 -5.60 -16.31 0.98
CA GLY A 65 -7.04 -16.05 0.93
C GLY A 65 -7.38 -14.76 0.16
N LEU A 66 -6.58 -13.71 0.32
CA LEU A 66 -6.77 -12.46 -0.43
C LEU A 66 -6.38 -12.62 -1.91
N ARG A 67 -5.44 -13.51 -2.24
CA ARG A 67 -5.13 -13.84 -3.64
C ARG A 67 -6.31 -14.55 -4.31
N LEU A 68 -6.93 -15.50 -3.62
CA LEU A 68 -8.13 -16.20 -4.11
C LEU A 68 -9.26 -15.19 -4.39
N LEU A 69 -9.66 -14.43 -3.37
CA LEU A 69 -10.79 -13.50 -3.50
C LEU A 69 -10.47 -12.31 -4.42
N GLY A 70 -9.23 -11.81 -4.40
CA GLY A 70 -8.79 -10.74 -5.30
C GLY A 70 -8.74 -11.19 -6.76
N GLY A 71 -8.30 -12.43 -7.03
CA GLY A 71 -8.32 -13.03 -8.36
C GLY A 71 -9.73 -13.13 -8.93
N ILE A 72 -10.68 -13.59 -8.12
CA ILE A 72 -12.10 -13.69 -8.51
C ILE A 72 -12.73 -12.30 -8.64
N HIS A 73 -12.47 -11.38 -7.72
CA HIS A 73 -12.96 -9.99 -7.81
C HIS A 73 -12.47 -9.31 -9.09
N ARG A 74 -11.26 -9.62 -9.57
CA ARG A 74 -10.78 -9.13 -10.86
C ARG A 74 -11.66 -9.61 -12.03
N MET A 75 -12.12 -10.86 -12.00
CA MET A 75 -13.06 -11.39 -13.00
C MET A 75 -14.41 -10.66 -12.95
N VAL A 76 -14.88 -10.34 -11.74
CA VAL A 76 -16.11 -9.53 -11.54
C VAL A 76 -15.94 -8.12 -12.11
N LEU A 77 -14.85 -7.43 -11.77
CA LEU A 77 -14.56 -6.09 -12.28
C LEU A 77 -14.35 -6.07 -13.81
N ALA A 78 -13.84 -7.16 -14.39
CA ALA A 78 -13.72 -7.34 -15.83
C ALA A 78 -15.06 -7.63 -16.54
N GLY A 79 -16.13 -7.92 -15.79
CA GLY A 79 -17.42 -8.37 -16.34
C GLY A 79 -17.42 -9.83 -16.83
N SER A 80 -16.37 -10.61 -16.56
CA SER A 80 -16.26 -12.02 -16.99
C SER A 80 -16.87 -13.02 -16.00
N ALA A 81 -17.38 -12.54 -14.86
CA ALA A 81 -18.12 -13.33 -13.88
C ALA A 81 -19.50 -12.70 -13.57
N PRO A 82 -20.41 -12.60 -14.55
CA PRO A 82 -21.67 -11.86 -14.40
C PRO A 82 -22.60 -12.43 -13.32
N ARG A 83 -22.54 -13.75 -13.03
CA ARG A 83 -23.31 -14.36 -11.94
C ARG A 83 -22.92 -13.83 -10.56
N LEU A 84 -21.68 -13.36 -10.40
CA LEU A 84 -21.19 -12.82 -9.12
C LEU A 84 -21.47 -11.33 -8.95
N ALA A 85 -21.63 -10.58 -10.05
CA ALA A 85 -21.79 -9.12 -10.02
C ALA A 85 -22.93 -8.62 -9.10
N PRO A 86 -24.11 -9.29 -9.02
CA PRO A 86 -25.17 -8.90 -8.09
C PRO A 86 -24.77 -8.86 -6.62
N TYR A 87 -23.66 -9.53 -6.24
CA TYR A 87 -23.19 -9.64 -4.85
C TYR A 87 -21.99 -8.75 -4.52
N TYR A 88 -21.46 -8.00 -5.50
CA TYR A 88 -20.27 -7.17 -5.34
C TYR A 88 -20.62 -5.68 -5.37
N PRO A 89 -20.59 -4.97 -4.21
CA PRO A 89 -20.88 -3.54 -4.18
C PRO A 89 -20.00 -2.67 -5.08
N SER A 90 -18.76 -3.09 -5.32
CA SER A 90 -17.80 -2.42 -6.22
C SER A 90 -18.26 -2.28 -7.68
N VAL A 91 -19.25 -3.08 -8.09
CA VAL A 91 -19.90 -3.04 -9.42
C VAL A 91 -21.41 -2.81 -9.31
N GLY A 92 -21.91 -2.35 -8.15
CA GLY A 92 -23.32 -2.00 -7.94
C GLY A 92 -24.19 -3.11 -7.36
N GLY A 93 -23.62 -4.25 -6.98
CA GLY A 93 -24.32 -5.33 -6.29
C GLY A 93 -24.57 -5.05 -4.80
N VAL A 94 -25.19 -6.01 -4.11
CA VAL A 94 -25.45 -5.99 -2.66
C VAL A 94 -24.79 -7.20 -2.02
N ALA A 95 -23.94 -6.98 -1.02
CA ALA A 95 -23.22 -8.05 -0.36
C ALA A 95 -24.16 -9.05 0.33
N ASP A 96 -24.10 -10.31 -0.10
CA ASP A 96 -24.75 -11.45 0.54
C ASP A 96 -23.83 -12.67 0.39
N ALA A 97 -23.06 -12.96 1.44
CA ALA A 97 -22.05 -14.03 1.40
C ALA A 97 -22.69 -15.42 1.28
N ALA A 98 -23.86 -15.63 1.90
CA ALA A 98 -24.53 -16.92 1.91
C ALA A 98 -25.06 -17.27 0.50
N ALA A 99 -25.64 -16.30 -0.20
CA ALA A 99 -26.07 -16.46 -1.58
C ALA A 99 -24.91 -16.48 -2.58
N LEU A 100 -23.82 -15.75 -2.31
CA LEU A 100 -22.64 -15.68 -3.18
C LEU A 100 -21.78 -16.95 -3.13
N TRP A 101 -21.67 -17.61 -1.98
CA TRP A 101 -20.75 -18.76 -1.83
C TRP A 101 -21.00 -19.90 -2.83
N PRO A 102 -22.24 -20.38 -3.05
CA PRO A 102 -22.52 -21.38 -4.09
C PRO A 102 -22.10 -20.95 -5.50
N GLU A 103 -22.31 -19.67 -5.84
CA GLU A 103 -21.92 -19.12 -7.15
C GLU A 103 -20.39 -19.02 -7.30
N LEU A 104 -19.68 -18.71 -6.22
CA LEU A 104 -18.22 -18.75 -6.18
C LEU A 104 -17.69 -20.16 -6.39
N VAL A 105 -18.27 -21.16 -5.71
CA VAL A 105 -17.91 -22.57 -5.91
C VAL A 105 -18.13 -22.99 -7.36
N ALA A 106 -19.28 -22.66 -7.95
CA ALA A 106 -19.57 -22.94 -9.35
C ALA A 106 -18.54 -22.29 -10.29
N LEU A 107 -18.18 -21.01 -10.08
CA LEU A 107 -17.15 -20.34 -10.86
C LEU A 107 -15.77 -21.03 -10.70
N MET A 108 -15.39 -21.40 -9.48
CA MET A 108 -14.12 -22.07 -9.20
C MET A 108 -14.04 -23.45 -9.86
N GLU A 109 -15.15 -24.18 -9.95
CA GLU A 109 -15.23 -25.45 -10.68
C GLU A 109 -15.13 -25.23 -12.20
N GLU A 110 -15.91 -24.29 -12.74
CA GLU A 110 -15.97 -24.00 -14.19
C GLU A 110 -14.67 -23.40 -14.73
N ARG A 111 -13.98 -22.57 -13.93
CA ARG A 111 -12.77 -21.81 -14.33
C ARG A 111 -11.57 -22.13 -13.45
N PHE A 112 -11.43 -23.39 -13.06
CA PHE A 112 -10.43 -23.86 -12.10
C PHE A 112 -9.01 -23.39 -12.40
N GLU A 113 -8.53 -23.60 -13.63
CA GLU A 113 -7.15 -23.22 -14.01
C GLU A 113 -6.91 -21.72 -14.00
N GLU A 114 -7.93 -20.92 -14.31
CA GLU A 114 -7.79 -19.47 -14.30
C GLU A 114 -7.76 -18.92 -12.87
N VAL A 115 -8.60 -19.44 -11.97
CA VAL A 115 -8.56 -19.10 -10.55
C VAL A 115 -7.24 -19.54 -9.94
N ARG A 116 -6.77 -20.76 -10.26
CA ARG A 116 -5.47 -21.29 -9.83
C ARG A 116 -4.31 -20.41 -10.32
N ALA A 117 -4.34 -19.95 -11.56
CA ALA A 117 -3.34 -19.02 -12.08
C ALA A 117 -3.34 -17.69 -11.31
N ALA A 118 -4.53 -17.17 -10.95
CA ALA A 118 -4.65 -15.93 -10.18
C ALA A 118 -4.02 -16.02 -8.78
N LEU A 119 -3.96 -17.21 -8.14
CA LEU A 119 -3.27 -17.41 -6.86
C LEU A 119 -1.77 -17.09 -6.91
N ARG A 120 -1.15 -17.15 -8.10
CA ARG A 120 0.27 -16.83 -8.27
C ARG A 120 0.54 -15.33 -8.20
N GLU A 121 -0.48 -14.50 -8.36
CA GLU A 121 -0.36 -13.06 -8.30
C GLU A 121 -0.27 -12.58 -6.85
N ARG A 122 0.86 -11.96 -6.51
CA ARG A 122 1.03 -11.34 -5.19
C ARG A 122 -0.04 -10.27 -4.96
N VAL A 123 -0.53 -10.19 -3.73
CA VAL A 123 -1.33 -9.05 -3.26
C VAL A 123 -0.47 -7.79 -3.42
N GLN A 124 -1.06 -6.76 -4.03
CA GLN A 124 -0.40 -5.49 -4.28
C GLN A 124 -1.29 -4.38 -3.76
N THR A 125 -0.94 -3.86 -2.57
CA THR A 125 -1.71 -2.81 -1.91
C THR A 125 -1.04 -1.46 -2.12
N ASN A 126 -1.34 -0.79 -3.24
CA ASN A 126 -0.90 0.58 -3.49
C ASN A 126 -1.85 1.58 -2.81
N GLU A 127 -1.76 1.70 -1.48
CA GLU A 127 -2.68 2.53 -0.69
C GLU A 127 -2.43 4.04 -0.84
N VAL A 128 -3.33 4.72 -1.54
CA VAL A 128 -3.26 6.17 -1.79
C VAL A 128 -3.49 6.97 -0.51
N ALA A 129 -4.38 6.50 0.38
CA ALA A 129 -4.75 7.25 1.58
C ALA A 129 -3.59 7.41 2.57
N ARG A 130 -2.51 6.62 2.47
CA ARG A 130 -1.28 6.82 3.27
C ARG A 130 -0.63 8.18 3.07
N ALA A 131 -0.91 8.86 1.96
CA ALA A 131 -0.43 10.22 1.78
C ALA A 131 -0.95 11.18 2.87
N ALA A 132 -2.09 10.89 3.52
CA ALA A 132 -2.58 11.65 4.67
C ALA A 132 -1.57 11.71 5.83
N ALA A 133 -0.84 10.61 6.04
CA ALA A 133 0.18 10.51 7.08
C ALA A 133 1.55 11.05 6.63
N LEU A 134 1.86 10.99 5.33
CA LEU A 134 3.14 11.46 4.77
C LEU A 134 3.17 12.97 4.51
N LEU A 135 2.05 13.57 4.07
CA LEU A 135 1.97 15.00 3.75
C LEU A 135 2.47 15.90 4.88
N PRO A 136 2.04 15.72 6.16
CA PRO A 136 2.55 16.52 7.27
C PRO A 136 4.08 16.47 7.41
N GLY A 137 4.70 15.32 7.12
CA GLY A 137 6.15 15.15 7.09
C GLY A 137 6.80 15.96 5.96
N PHE A 138 6.24 15.92 4.75
CA PHE A 138 6.73 16.74 3.63
C PHE A 138 6.61 18.24 3.91
N LEU A 139 5.48 18.68 4.48
CA LEU A 139 5.27 20.08 4.89
C LEU A 139 6.30 20.51 5.94
N ARG A 140 6.57 19.66 6.94
CA ARG A 140 7.59 19.91 7.97
C ARG A 140 8.98 20.06 7.35
N ILE A 141 9.37 19.17 6.43
CA ILE A 141 10.67 19.25 5.74
C ILE A 141 10.78 20.55 4.95
N ALA A 142 9.75 20.90 4.16
CA ALA A 142 9.73 22.14 3.40
C ALA A 142 9.81 23.38 4.31
N ALA A 143 9.07 23.40 5.42
CA ALA A 143 9.11 24.49 6.38
C ALA A 143 10.47 24.65 7.07
N ARG A 144 11.13 23.54 7.41
CA ARG A 144 12.43 23.54 8.12
C ARG A 144 13.60 23.88 7.22
N THR A 145 13.54 23.49 5.95
CA THR A 145 14.64 23.68 5.00
C THR A 145 14.47 24.91 4.13
N GLY A 146 13.23 25.33 3.85
CA GLY A 146 12.92 26.38 2.88
C GLY A 146 13.22 25.99 1.43
N LEU A 147 13.48 24.71 1.14
CA LEU A 147 13.90 24.22 -0.18
C LEU A 147 12.79 23.39 -0.85
N GLN A 148 12.88 23.31 -2.18
CA GLN A 148 12.08 22.35 -2.94
C GLN A 148 12.53 20.91 -2.61
N LEU A 149 11.59 19.97 -2.66
CA LEU A 149 11.87 18.57 -2.35
C LEU A 149 12.30 17.79 -3.61
N ARG A 150 13.34 16.97 -3.46
CA ARG A 150 13.67 15.86 -4.38
C ARG A 150 13.19 14.57 -3.71
N LEU A 151 12.13 13.97 -4.23
CA LEU A 151 11.50 12.79 -3.63
C LEU A 151 12.09 11.49 -4.20
N LEU A 152 12.50 10.60 -3.30
CA LEU A 152 12.98 9.24 -3.58
C LEU A 152 12.09 8.24 -2.85
N GLU A 153 11.19 7.56 -3.57
CA GLU A 153 10.24 6.59 -2.99
C GLU A 153 10.80 5.16 -3.03
N LEU A 154 10.86 4.48 -1.88
CA LEU A 154 11.18 3.04 -1.83
C LEU A 154 9.89 2.21 -1.81
N GLY A 155 9.82 1.17 -2.65
CA GLY A 155 8.63 0.31 -2.77
C GLY A 155 7.48 1.03 -3.43
N SER A 156 7.75 1.76 -4.52
CA SER A 156 6.77 2.64 -5.14
C SER A 156 5.56 1.92 -5.70
N SER A 157 5.63 0.61 -5.97
CA SER A 157 4.60 -0.15 -6.66
C SER A 157 4.16 0.54 -7.96
N ALA A 158 3.01 1.21 -7.97
CA ALA A 158 2.47 1.97 -9.10
C ALA A 158 2.74 3.50 -9.05
N GLY A 159 3.52 3.96 -8.05
CA GLY A 159 4.01 5.34 -7.92
C GLY A 159 2.95 6.35 -7.48
N LEU A 160 1.82 5.90 -6.93
CA LEU A 160 0.71 6.80 -6.60
C LEU A 160 1.03 7.76 -5.44
N LEU A 161 1.95 7.41 -4.53
CA LEU A 161 2.34 8.29 -3.42
C LEU A 161 3.40 9.31 -3.83
N GLN A 162 4.10 9.12 -4.96
CA GLN A 162 5.02 10.13 -5.50
C GLN A 162 4.33 11.48 -5.68
N PHE A 163 3.03 11.52 -5.95
CA PHE A 163 2.27 12.75 -6.23
C PHE A 163 1.48 13.29 -5.04
N ALA A 164 1.90 12.97 -3.81
CA ALA A 164 1.21 13.42 -2.60
C ALA A 164 0.95 14.95 -2.58
N ASP A 165 1.88 15.79 -3.00
CA ASP A 165 1.71 17.25 -3.09
C ASP A 165 0.67 17.72 -4.15
N ARG A 166 0.24 16.84 -5.06
CA ARG A 166 -0.73 17.14 -6.12
C ARG A 166 -2.16 16.79 -5.74
N TYR A 167 -2.36 16.16 -4.59
CA TYR A 167 -3.67 15.71 -4.13
C TYR A 167 -4.35 16.75 -3.24
N ARG A 168 -5.64 16.55 -3.02
CA ARG A 168 -6.45 17.33 -2.08
C ARG A 168 -6.60 16.56 -0.78
N TYR A 169 -6.50 17.26 0.34
CA TYR A 169 -6.54 16.69 1.67
C TYR A 169 -7.63 17.31 2.53
N GLU A 170 -8.37 16.46 3.21
CA GLU A 170 -9.34 16.78 4.25
C GLU A 170 -8.97 15.96 5.50
N LEU A 171 -8.14 16.55 6.37
CA LEU A 171 -7.58 15.90 7.55
C LEU A 171 -8.32 16.43 8.79
N GLY A 172 -9.43 15.80 9.16
CA GLY A 172 -10.36 16.34 10.16
C GLY A 172 -10.81 17.77 9.81
N PRO A 173 -10.50 18.80 10.62
CA PRO A 173 -10.84 20.19 10.31
C PRO A 173 -9.85 20.85 9.32
N HIS A 174 -8.72 20.21 9.01
CA HIS A 174 -7.66 20.80 8.21
C HIS A 174 -7.86 20.53 6.71
N ARG A 175 -7.50 21.50 5.87
CA ARG A 175 -7.61 21.42 4.41
C ARG A 175 -6.29 21.84 3.77
N TRP A 176 -5.85 21.08 2.78
CA TRP A 176 -4.62 21.37 2.04
C TRP A 176 -4.68 20.87 0.61
N GLY A 177 -4.00 21.57 -0.30
CA GLY A 177 -3.94 21.21 -1.72
C GLY A 177 -5.12 21.77 -2.53
N SER A 178 -5.02 21.60 -3.85
CA SER A 178 -5.94 22.22 -4.82
C SER A 178 -7.34 21.60 -4.78
N GLU A 179 -8.38 22.43 -4.70
CA GLU A 179 -9.79 22.02 -4.84
C GLU A 179 -10.08 21.32 -6.17
N ALA A 180 -9.29 21.61 -7.20
CA ALA A 180 -9.43 21.01 -8.53
C ALA A 180 -8.91 19.57 -8.61
N SER A 181 -8.16 19.09 -7.60
CA SER A 181 -7.70 17.70 -7.59
C SER A 181 -8.90 16.74 -7.48
N ARG A 182 -8.94 15.77 -8.40
CA ARG A 182 -9.89 14.65 -8.34
C ARG A 182 -9.51 13.61 -7.30
N VAL A 183 -8.23 13.57 -6.90
CA VAL A 183 -7.75 12.71 -5.81
C VAL A 183 -7.95 13.47 -4.50
N LYS A 184 -9.01 13.09 -3.77
CA LYS A 184 -9.42 13.70 -2.50
C LYS A 184 -9.21 12.71 -1.37
N ILE A 185 -8.19 12.95 -0.56
CA ILE A 185 -7.81 12.11 0.56
C ILE A 185 -8.49 12.65 1.81
N ARG A 186 -9.20 11.75 2.50
CA ARG A 186 -9.86 12.03 3.77
C ARG A 186 -9.23 11.17 4.84
N ALA A 187 -8.94 11.78 5.98
CA ALA A 187 -8.54 11.05 7.16
C ALA A 187 -9.11 11.72 8.41
N GLU A 188 -9.50 10.92 9.39
CA GLU A 188 -9.68 11.42 10.74
C GLU A 188 -8.33 11.94 11.26
N TRP A 189 -8.39 13.04 12.00
CA TRP A 189 -7.19 13.71 12.49
C TRP A 189 -7.32 13.96 13.98
N ASP A 190 -6.29 13.55 14.70
CA ASP A 190 -6.12 13.79 16.13
C ASP A 190 -4.74 14.41 16.35
N GLY A 191 -4.66 15.41 17.22
CA GLY A 191 -3.45 16.22 17.45
C GLY A 191 -3.46 17.61 16.80
N PRO A 192 -2.36 18.37 16.92
CA PRO A 192 -2.29 19.74 16.47
C PRO A 192 -2.35 19.86 14.94
N ALA A 193 -2.61 21.07 14.46
CA ALA A 193 -2.58 21.35 13.03
C ALA A 193 -1.17 21.09 12.45
N PRO A 194 -1.06 20.45 11.26
CA PRO A 194 0.20 20.39 10.53
C PRO A 194 0.56 21.78 9.96
N ASP A 195 1.80 21.96 9.48
CA ASP A 195 2.29 23.23 8.91
C ASP A 195 1.66 23.53 7.53
N LEU A 196 0.35 23.75 7.47
CA LEU A 196 -0.40 23.89 6.22
C LEU A 196 0.01 25.08 5.35
N ALA A 197 0.65 26.09 5.96
CA ALA A 197 1.16 27.26 5.25
C ALA A 197 2.55 27.03 4.62
N ALA A 198 3.19 25.88 4.87
CA ALA A 198 4.49 25.57 4.28
C ALA A 198 4.39 25.50 2.76
N LYS A 199 5.33 26.17 2.07
CA LYS A 199 5.42 26.16 0.62
C LYS A 199 6.05 24.83 0.17
N LEU A 200 5.21 23.83 -0.10
CA LEU A 200 5.65 22.55 -0.63
C LEU A 200 5.76 22.60 -2.16
N GLU A 201 6.99 22.60 -2.64
CA GLU A 201 7.33 22.47 -4.06
C GLU A 201 8.21 21.24 -4.26
N VAL A 202 7.97 20.49 -5.32
CA VAL A 202 8.73 19.28 -5.62
C VAL A 202 9.48 19.47 -6.93
N ALA A 203 10.81 19.48 -6.84
CA ALA A 203 11.71 19.67 -7.97
C ALA A 203 11.81 18.41 -8.85
N SER A 204 11.81 17.23 -8.22
CA SER A 204 11.90 15.96 -8.93
C SER A 204 11.34 14.81 -8.09
N ARG A 205 10.92 13.74 -8.78
CA ARG A 205 10.43 12.50 -8.16
C ARG A 205 11.06 11.33 -8.87
N LEU A 206 11.48 10.34 -8.10
CA LEU A 206 11.94 9.06 -8.61
C LEU A 206 11.59 7.99 -7.58
N GLY A 207 11.22 6.81 -8.07
CA GLY A 207 10.90 5.68 -7.23
C GLY A 207 11.68 4.43 -7.63
N CYS A 208 11.75 3.47 -6.73
CA CYS A 208 12.18 2.12 -7.04
C CYS A 208 11.18 1.09 -6.53
N ASP A 209 11.02 0.01 -7.28
CA ASP A 209 10.32 -1.19 -6.86
C ASP A 209 10.88 -2.37 -7.65
N PRO A 210 11.17 -3.55 -7.07
CA PRO A 210 11.61 -4.70 -7.85
C PRO A 210 10.58 -5.18 -8.90
N ASN A 211 9.30 -4.86 -8.71
CA ASN A 211 8.19 -5.24 -9.60
C ASN A 211 7.24 -4.04 -9.81
N PRO A 212 7.69 -2.98 -10.52
CA PRO A 212 6.88 -1.77 -10.70
C PRO A 212 5.59 -2.07 -11.48
N LEU A 213 4.54 -1.33 -11.18
CA LEU A 213 3.21 -1.52 -11.77
C LEU A 213 2.86 -0.35 -12.70
N GLU A 214 2.65 -0.67 -13.98
CA GLU A 214 2.32 0.31 -15.01
C GLU A 214 0.81 0.63 -15.01
N THR A 215 0.42 1.75 -14.41
CA THR A 215 -0.99 2.19 -14.33
C THR A 215 -1.65 2.46 -15.69
N GLY A 216 -0.84 2.65 -16.75
CA GLY A 216 -1.31 2.78 -18.13
C GLY A 216 -1.85 1.47 -18.72
N ASP A 217 -1.48 0.32 -18.16
CA ASP A 217 -2.04 -0.98 -18.56
C ASP A 217 -3.39 -1.20 -17.87
N PRO A 218 -4.50 -1.34 -18.63
CA PRO A 218 -5.81 -1.62 -18.06
C PRO A 218 -5.87 -2.88 -17.19
N ALA A 219 -5.09 -3.92 -17.51
CA ALA A 219 -5.04 -5.15 -16.73
C ALA A 219 -4.37 -4.93 -15.36
N VAL A 220 -3.30 -4.12 -15.32
CA VAL A 220 -2.64 -3.72 -14.07
C VAL A 220 -3.56 -2.82 -13.24
N ALA A 221 -4.21 -1.85 -13.87
CA ALA A 221 -5.19 -0.98 -13.19
C ALA A 221 -6.34 -1.79 -12.58
N LEU A 222 -6.82 -2.82 -13.28
CA LEU A 222 -7.86 -3.71 -12.78
C LEU A 222 -7.36 -4.59 -11.63
N ARG A 223 -6.12 -5.09 -11.72
CA ARG A 223 -5.48 -5.87 -10.65
C ARG A 223 -5.30 -5.05 -9.38
N LEU A 224 -4.90 -3.79 -9.47
CA LEU A 224 -4.81 -2.89 -8.31
C LEU A 224 -6.19 -2.74 -7.63
N GLN A 225 -7.24 -2.56 -8.42
CA GLN A 225 -8.60 -2.44 -7.92
C GLN A 225 -9.11 -3.72 -7.28
N SER A 226 -8.77 -4.90 -7.81
CA SER A 226 -9.30 -6.16 -7.33
C SER A 226 -8.84 -6.53 -5.91
N PHE A 227 -7.73 -5.93 -5.44
CA PHE A 227 -7.26 -6.06 -4.05
C PHE A 227 -7.87 -5.02 -3.09
N VAL A 228 -8.72 -4.11 -3.56
CA VAL A 228 -9.61 -3.33 -2.71
C VAL A 228 -10.89 -4.12 -2.50
N TRP A 229 -11.34 -4.23 -1.25
CA TRP A 229 -12.50 -5.06 -0.93
C TRP A 229 -13.79 -4.49 -1.51
N PRO A 230 -14.75 -5.33 -1.92
CA PRO A 230 -15.93 -4.90 -2.67
C PRO A 230 -16.75 -3.84 -1.94
N GLU A 231 -16.82 -3.91 -0.61
CA GLU A 231 -17.57 -2.99 0.24
C GLU A 231 -16.87 -1.63 0.47
N GLN A 232 -15.56 -1.53 0.19
CA GLN A 232 -14.75 -0.34 0.45
C GLN A 232 -14.84 0.68 -0.71
N LEU A 233 -16.06 1.15 -0.99
CA LEU A 233 -16.38 1.99 -2.16
C LEU A 233 -15.59 3.30 -2.19
N GLU A 234 -15.41 3.97 -1.05
CA GLU A 234 -14.62 5.22 -0.99
C GLU A 234 -13.14 4.97 -1.33
N ARG A 235 -12.58 3.87 -0.82
CA ARG A 235 -11.19 3.46 -1.08
C ARG A 235 -11.01 3.07 -2.55
N MET A 236 -11.99 2.39 -3.13
CA MET A 236 -12.04 2.06 -4.56
C MET A 236 -12.09 3.32 -5.42
N ALA A 237 -12.96 4.28 -5.07
CA ALA A 237 -13.08 5.55 -5.78
C ALA A 237 -11.78 6.37 -5.71
N LEU A 238 -11.16 6.44 -4.54
CA LEU A 238 -9.86 7.11 -4.35
C LEU A 238 -8.76 6.46 -5.20
N LEU A 239 -8.66 5.13 -5.19
CA LEU A 239 -7.69 4.40 -5.99
C LEU A 239 -7.92 4.65 -7.49
N ARG A 240 -9.16 4.58 -7.99
CA ARG A 240 -9.49 4.87 -9.39
C ARG A 240 -9.11 6.30 -9.79
N ALA A 241 -9.39 7.28 -8.92
CA ALA A 241 -8.99 8.67 -9.16
C ALA A 241 -7.47 8.84 -9.25
N ALA A 242 -6.72 8.17 -8.36
CA ALA A 242 -5.26 8.22 -8.35
C ALA A 242 -4.64 7.49 -9.56
N ILE A 243 -5.19 6.34 -9.96
CA ILE A 243 -4.79 5.65 -11.20
C ILE A 243 -5.01 6.58 -12.40
N GLY A 244 -6.20 7.21 -12.51
CA GLY A 244 -6.50 8.14 -13.60
C GLY A 244 -5.55 9.35 -13.62
N PHE A 245 -5.14 9.85 -12.47
CA PHE A 245 -4.11 10.88 -12.36
C PHE A 245 -2.73 10.36 -12.83
N ALA A 246 -2.32 9.19 -12.35
CA ALA A 246 -1.02 8.59 -12.64
C ALA A 246 -0.85 8.21 -14.13
N GLN A 247 -1.93 7.84 -14.81
CA GLN A 247 -1.92 7.59 -16.26
C GLN A 247 -1.49 8.81 -17.07
N GLY A 248 -1.90 10.02 -16.64
CA GLY A 248 -1.46 11.28 -17.23
C GLY A 248 -0.07 11.70 -16.76
N ALA A 249 0.23 11.54 -15.48
CA ALA A 249 1.46 12.02 -14.86
C ALA A 249 2.69 11.13 -15.12
N ARG A 250 2.47 9.83 -15.40
CA ARG A 250 3.49 8.81 -15.70
C ARG A 250 4.64 8.79 -14.67
N PRO A 251 4.39 8.26 -13.45
CA PRO A 251 5.43 8.19 -12.42
C PRO A 251 6.67 7.44 -12.93
N ARG A 252 7.86 7.91 -12.54
CA ARG A 252 9.12 7.24 -12.89
C ARG A 252 9.49 6.28 -11.77
N ILE A 253 9.51 4.99 -12.10
CA ILE A 253 9.83 3.92 -11.15
C ILE A 253 10.84 3.00 -11.83
N GLU A 254 11.93 2.70 -11.15
CA GLU A 254 12.95 1.79 -11.66
C GLU A 254 12.78 0.37 -11.10
N PRO A 255 12.91 -0.67 -11.94
CA PRO A 255 12.80 -2.08 -11.54
C PRO A 255 14.05 -2.57 -10.79
N ILE A 256 14.38 -1.94 -9.66
CA ILE A 256 15.57 -2.21 -8.87
C ILE A 256 15.27 -2.25 -7.36
N GLY A 257 16.12 -2.96 -6.61
CA GLY A 257 16.08 -2.99 -5.15
C GLY A 257 16.44 -1.64 -4.52
N ALA A 258 15.91 -1.42 -3.32
CA ALA A 258 16.00 -0.15 -2.60
C ALA A 258 17.44 0.21 -2.20
N ALA A 259 18.24 -0.77 -1.77
CA ALA A 259 19.65 -0.49 -1.42
C ALA A 259 20.47 -0.05 -2.64
N ARG A 260 20.33 -0.75 -3.77
CA ARG A 260 21.03 -0.39 -5.02
C ARG A 260 20.59 0.98 -5.54
N PHE A 261 19.29 1.28 -5.43
CA PHE A 261 18.74 2.58 -5.79
C PHE A 261 19.37 3.70 -4.94
N LEU A 262 19.35 3.56 -3.61
CA LEU A 262 19.90 4.57 -2.70
C LEU A 262 21.41 4.73 -2.82
N ALA A 263 22.16 3.65 -3.03
CA ALA A 263 23.60 3.72 -3.25
C ALA A 263 23.95 4.63 -4.44
N ARG A 264 23.11 4.65 -5.49
CA ARG A 264 23.25 5.56 -6.64
C ARG A 264 22.72 6.96 -6.33
N GLU A 265 21.49 7.05 -5.82
CA GLU A 265 20.78 8.34 -5.67
C GLU A 265 21.28 9.21 -4.51
N LEU A 266 22.02 8.62 -3.57
CA LEU A 266 22.62 9.29 -2.41
C LEU A 266 24.16 9.32 -2.45
N ALA A 267 24.78 8.99 -3.59
CA ALA A 267 26.23 9.01 -3.75
C ALA A 267 26.80 10.39 -3.40
N GLU A 268 26.19 11.45 -3.93
CA GLU A 268 26.57 12.85 -3.70
C GLU A 268 25.37 13.71 -3.26
N PRO A 269 25.57 14.68 -2.35
CA PRO A 269 24.54 15.65 -2.01
C PRO A 269 24.12 16.50 -3.21
N VAL A 270 22.82 16.77 -3.33
CA VAL A 270 22.27 17.63 -4.39
C VAL A 270 21.97 19.02 -3.81
N ARG A 271 22.73 20.02 -4.23
CA ARG A 271 22.55 21.41 -3.76
C ARG A 271 21.26 22.05 -4.27
N GLY A 272 20.70 22.95 -3.47
CA GLY A 272 19.51 23.74 -3.78
C GLY A 272 18.18 23.00 -3.56
N VAL A 273 18.21 21.75 -3.10
CA VAL A 273 17.01 20.93 -2.83
C VAL A 273 17.17 20.16 -1.53
N ALA A 274 16.04 19.83 -0.89
CA ALA A 274 16.01 18.83 0.18
C ALA A 274 15.74 17.45 -0.43
N THR A 275 16.72 16.54 -0.35
CA THR A 275 16.50 15.16 -0.78
C THR A 275 15.69 14.43 0.29
N VAL A 276 14.58 13.81 -0.09
CA VAL A 276 13.69 13.10 0.82
C VAL A 276 13.59 11.64 0.37
N VAL A 277 14.21 10.75 1.13
CA VAL A 277 13.93 9.31 1.04
C VAL A 277 12.63 9.07 1.81
N PHE A 278 11.63 8.50 1.16
CA PHE A 278 10.40 8.14 1.85
C PHE A 278 9.87 6.77 1.44
N HIS A 279 9.13 6.17 2.35
CA HIS A 279 8.46 4.91 2.08
C HIS A 279 7.31 4.69 3.06
N SER A 280 6.40 3.79 2.67
CA SER A 280 5.28 3.41 3.50
C SER A 280 4.99 1.92 3.42
N VAL A 281 4.96 1.27 4.59
CA VAL A 281 4.45 -0.11 4.74
C VAL A 281 5.23 -1.07 3.80
N VAL A 282 6.49 -0.77 3.52
CA VAL A 282 7.35 -1.58 2.64
C VAL A 282 8.36 -2.39 3.43
N TRP A 283 8.70 -1.94 4.65
CA TRP A 283 9.90 -2.37 5.36
C TRP A 283 9.94 -3.87 5.66
N TRP A 284 8.79 -4.49 5.91
CA TRP A 284 8.69 -5.93 6.14
C TRP A 284 8.85 -6.79 4.87
N TYR A 285 8.66 -6.22 3.68
CA TYR A 285 8.92 -6.91 2.42
C TYR A 285 10.40 -6.90 2.04
N ILE A 286 11.19 -6.00 2.64
CA ILE A 286 12.62 -5.85 2.36
C ILE A 286 13.40 -6.88 3.22
N PRO A 287 14.26 -7.72 2.61
CA PRO A 287 15.11 -8.64 3.36
C PRO A 287 15.97 -7.92 4.39
N GLU A 288 16.27 -8.59 5.52
CA GLU A 288 17.01 -7.99 6.63
C GLU A 288 18.36 -7.40 6.23
N ALA A 289 19.13 -8.11 5.41
CA ALA A 289 20.41 -7.61 4.90
C ALA A 289 20.25 -6.34 4.04
N GLU A 290 19.19 -6.25 3.24
CA GLU A 290 18.91 -5.05 2.44
C GLU A 290 18.44 -3.89 3.31
N ARG A 291 17.65 -4.15 4.37
CA ARG A 291 17.29 -3.11 5.35
C ARG A 291 18.50 -2.52 6.06
N ALA A 292 19.44 -3.37 6.51
CA ALA A 292 20.67 -2.92 7.15
C ALA A 292 21.50 -2.03 6.22
N GLU A 293 21.57 -2.40 4.94
CA GLU A 293 22.26 -1.61 3.92
C GLU A 293 21.56 -0.27 3.64
N ILE A 294 20.23 -0.23 3.58
CA ILE A 294 19.47 1.02 3.44
C ILE A 294 19.77 1.98 4.59
N VAL A 295 19.73 1.48 5.84
CA VAL A 295 20.05 2.29 7.04
C VAL A 295 21.45 2.89 6.90
N ARG A 296 22.46 2.05 6.61
CA ARG A 296 23.86 2.48 6.45
C ARG A 296 24.01 3.57 5.38
N LEU A 297 23.41 3.37 4.21
CA LEU A 297 23.48 4.33 3.09
C LEU A 297 22.85 5.67 3.43
N VAL A 298 21.70 5.67 4.12
CA VAL A 298 21.03 6.92 4.53
C VAL A 298 21.84 7.65 5.61
N GLU A 299 22.38 6.94 6.59
CA GLU A 299 23.22 7.54 7.64
C GLU A 299 24.51 8.16 7.08
N GLU A 300 25.20 7.44 6.19
CA GLU A 300 26.39 7.95 5.51
C GLU A 300 26.10 9.19 4.66
N ALA A 301 24.99 9.18 3.92
CA ALA A 301 24.55 10.34 3.15
C ALA A 301 24.15 11.51 4.06
N GLY A 302 23.49 11.22 5.19
CA GLY A 302 23.12 12.20 6.21
C GLY A 302 24.34 12.89 6.83
N ALA A 303 25.44 12.15 7.04
CA ALA A 303 26.70 12.71 7.53
C ALA A 303 27.36 13.69 6.54
N ARG A 304 27.04 13.60 5.24
CA ARG A 304 27.50 14.53 4.19
C ARG A 304 26.51 15.67 3.92
N ALA A 305 25.32 15.65 4.52
CA ALA A 305 24.29 16.64 4.25
C ALA A 305 24.66 18.02 4.82
N ALA A 306 24.28 19.07 4.10
CA ALA A 306 24.54 20.45 4.45
C ALA A 306 23.24 21.27 4.42
N ALA A 307 23.28 22.50 4.93
CA ALA A 307 22.10 23.37 4.93
C ALA A 307 21.55 23.65 3.51
N ASP A 308 22.42 23.71 2.50
CA ASP A 308 22.04 23.88 1.09
C ASP A 308 21.80 22.57 0.34
N ALA A 309 22.00 21.41 0.99
CA ALA A 309 21.76 20.08 0.45
C ALA A 309 21.30 19.10 1.56
N PRO A 310 20.17 19.37 2.24
CA PRO A 310 19.72 18.55 3.37
C PRO A 310 19.19 17.19 2.89
N LEU A 311 19.28 16.20 3.77
CA LEU A 311 18.70 14.87 3.59
C LEU A 311 17.60 14.67 4.62
N ALA A 312 16.46 14.16 4.19
CA ALA A 312 15.38 13.71 5.05
C ALA A 312 15.09 12.24 4.78
N TRP A 313 14.79 11.49 5.84
CA TRP A 313 14.27 10.15 5.74
C TRP A 313 12.93 10.08 6.48
N LEU A 314 11.84 10.03 5.71
CA LEU A 314 10.45 10.05 6.18
C LEU A 314 9.83 8.66 6.05
N ARG A 315 9.37 8.08 7.16
CA ARG A 315 8.95 6.68 7.22
C ARG A 315 7.53 6.59 7.75
N LEU A 316 6.68 5.84 7.06
CA LEU A 316 5.41 5.34 7.60
C LEU A 316 5.49 3.82 7.71
N GLU A 317 5.92 3.30 8.86
CA GLU A 317 6.21 1.86 9.00
C GLU A 317 5.59 1.26 10.24
N GLY A 318 5.31 -0.04 10.19
CA GLY A 318 4.61 -0.75 11.24
C GLY A 318 5.40 -0.84 12.54
N ALA A 319 4.94 -0.14 13.59
CA ALA A 319 5.50 -0.30 14.94
C ALA A 319 4.80 -1.43 15.73
N THR A 320 3.54 -1.71 15.39
CA THR A 320 2.75 -2.81 15.95
C THR A 320 1.87 -3.45 14.87
N THR A 321 1.18 -4.54 15.15
CA THR A 321 0.20 -5.11 14.20
C THR A 321 -1.04 -4.23 13.98
N ARG A 322 -1.22 -3.15 14.76
CA ARG A 322 -2.44 -2.32 14.73
C ARG A 322 -2.25 -0.96 14.06
N GLU A 323 -1.05 -0.38 14.15
CA GLU A 323 -0.76 0.95 13.61
C GLU A 323 0.69 1.12 13.16
N ALA A 324 0.90 2.08 12.28
CA ALA A 324 2.20 2.49 11.77
C ALA A 324 2.66 3.78 12.45
N GLU A 325 3.96 3.90 12.69
CA GLU A 325 4.62 5.13 13.14
C GLU A 325 4.98 6.00 11.95
N ILE A 326 4.85 7.31 12.13
CA ILE A 326 5.36 8.34 11.24
C ILE A 326 6.67 8.85 11.86
N ARG A 327 7.82 8.56 11.24
CA ARG A 327 9.13 9.00 11.74
C ARG A 327 9.86 9.85 10.72
N LEU A 328 10.61 10.83 11.18
CA LEU A 328 11.44 11.70 10.36
C LEU A 328 12.83 11.85 10.96
N SER A 329 13.84 11.49 10.18
CA SER A 329 15.22 11.91 10.40
C SER A 329 15.56 13.04 9.45
N LEU A 330 16.13 14.14 9.92
CA LEU A 330 16.50 15.30 9.09
C LEU A 330 17.94 15.72 9.36
N TRP A 331 18.75 15.77 8.31
CA TRP A 331 20.14 16.23 8.33
C TRP A 331 20.30 17.56 7.56
N PRO A 332 21.23 18.44 7.98
CA PRO A 332 22.13 18.30 9.13
C PRO A 332 21.39 18.35 10.47
N GLY A 333 21.90 17.65 11.49
CA GLY A 333 21.29 17.51 12.82
C GLY A 333 20.98 16.05 13.19
N GLY A 334 20.44 15.27 12.26
CA GLY A 334 20.35 13.81 12.33
C GLY A 334 19.39 13.25 13.38
N ALA A 335 18.58 14.07 14.04
CA ALA A 335 17.62 13.61 15.02
C ALA A 335 16.50 12.78 14.35
N ASP A 336 16.34 11.52 14.76
CA ASP A 336 15.17 10.70 14.43
C ASP A 336 14.02 11.03 15.39
N GLY A 337 13.00 11.70 14.87
CA GLY A 337 11.82 12.11 15.62
C GLY A 337 10.58 11.31 15.24
N LEU A 338 9.86 10.79 16.24
CA LEU A 338 8.49 10.32 16.09
C LEU A 338 7.57 11.52 15.90
N LEU A 339 6.85 11.54 14.77
CA LEU A 339 5.89 12.60 14.41
C LEU A 339 4.44 12.23 14.74
N GLY A 340 4.16 10.94 14.96
CA GLY A 340 2.81 10.45 15.26
C GLY A 340 2.61 9.00 14.85
N THR A 341 1.37 8.54 14.91
CA THR A 341 0.95 7.22 14.42
C THR A 341 -0.23 7.32 13.47
N ALA A 342 -0.42 6.31 12.62
CA ALA A 342 -1.49 6.29 11.63
C ALA A 342 -2.00 4.88 11.35
N HIS A 343 -3.22 4.82 10.83
CA HIS A 343 -3.78 3.59 10.29
C HIS A 343 -2.99 3.10 9.06
N TYR A 344 -2.78 1.79 8.93
CA TYR A 344 -2.09 1.19 7.76
C TYR A 344 -2.72 1.54 6.40
N HIS A 345 -4.02 1.84 6.39
CA HIS A 345 -4.75 2.28 5.20
C HIS A 345 -5.08 3.79 5.18
N GLY A 346 -4.42 4.61 6.01
CA GLY A 346 -4.58 6.07 5.99
C GLY A 346 -5.93 6.62 6.45
N ARG A 347 -6.75 5.82 7.14
CA ARG A 347 -8.09 6.23 7.62
C ARG A 347 -8.05 7.30 8.72
N TRP A 348 -7.04 7.23 9.58
CA TRP A 348 -6.84 8.17 10.68
C TRP A 348 -5.35 8.45 10.85
N VAL A 349 -5.04 9.64 11.35
CA VAL A 349 -3.69 10.07 11.73
C VAL A 349 -3.76 10.70 13.13
N ARG A 350 -2.92 10.19 14.04
CA ARG A 350 -2.63 10.80 15.34
C ARG A 350 -1.30 11.53 15.23
N TRP A 351 -1.36 12.83 15.05
CA TRP A 351 -0.20 13.68 14.89
C TRP A 351 0.27 14.15 16.26
N ALA A 352 1.55 13.93 16.59
CA ALA A 352 2.09 14.41 17.86
C ALA A 352 2.43 15.90 17.82
N GLY A 353 2.54 16.51 16.62
CA GLY A 353 3.30 17.76 16.49
C GLY A 353 4.79 17.51 16.75
N ALA A 354 5.61 18.55 16.82
CA ALA A 354 7.05 18.37 17.01
C ALA A 354 7.35 17.62 18.32
N GLY A 355 7.91 16.41 18.22
CA GLY A 355 8.86 15.94 19.22
C GLY A 355 10.01 16.94 19.27
N SER A 356 10.23 17.51 20.46
CA SER A 356 11.33 18.42 20.79
C SER A 356 12.69 17.82 20.46
#